data_AF-A0A930QDE9-F1
#
_entry.id   AF-A0A930QDE9-F1
#
_cell.length_a   1.000
_cell.length_b   1.000
_cell.length_c   1.000
_cell.angle_alpha   90.00
_cell.angle_beta   90.00
_cell.angle_gamma   90.00
#
_symmetry.space_group_name_H-M   'P 1'
#
loop_
_entity.id
_entity.type
_entity.pdbx_description
1 polymer ?
#
loop_
_entity_poly.entity_id
_entity_poly.type
_entity_poly.pdbx_seq_one_letter_code
_entity_poly.pdbx_strand_id
1 'polypeptide(L)'
;LGYYRFNAKDFQAMLKNNKKTMQIFGVNLAYRFDKYNFLSGAYAYSKDFQWGNMPDKSYQIAYEYKGAEPEDRGSWGAYVAYRQIAGASFEPTTDGAMEGARGVEIGADYTLLPNVVLSAKYFRGKDLYARYRGSDEDRASKLFGRVEFFF
;
A
#
# COMPACT_ATOMS: atom_id res chain seq x y z
N LEU A 1 11.07 -11.30 -7.63
CA LEU A 1 11.47 -11.87 -6.32
C LEU A 1 12.62 -11.02 -5.78
N GLY A 2 12.58 -10.70 -4.50
CA GLY A 2 13.59 -9.88 -3.85
C GLY A 2 13.89 -10.39 -2.44
N TYR A 3 15.13 -10.22 -2.02
CA TYR A 3 15.56 -10.50 -0.66
C TYR A 3 16.36 -9.30 -0.17
N TYR A 4 15.93 -8.73 0.95
CA TYR A 4 16.56 -7.57 1.56
C TYR A 4 17.03 -7.93 2.96
N ARG A 5 18.25 -7.49 3.30
CA ARG A 5 18.87 -7.69 4.60
C ARG A 5 19.34 -6.35 5.13
N PHE A 6 18.70 -5.87 6.18
CA PHE A 6 19.05 -4.62 6.86
C PHE A 6 19.74 -4.92 8.18
N ASN A 7 20.76 -4.15 8.55
CA ASN A 7 21.45 -4.27 9.83
C ASN A 7 21.50 -2.90 10.52
N ALA A 8 20.85 -2.78 11.67
CA ALA A 8 20.88 -1.57 12.50
C ALA A 8 20.56 -1.92 13.95
N LYS A 9 21.08 -1.14 14.90
CA LYS A 9 20.76 -1.29 16.34
C LYS A 9 19.29 -0.96 16.62
N ASP A 10 18.70 -0.05 15.86
CA ASP A 10 17.32 0.41 16.09
C ASP A 10 16.27 -0.68 15.80
N PHE A 11 16.62 -1.72 15.04
CA PHE A 11 15.73 -2.86 14.80
C PHE A 11 15.54 -3.76 16.02
N GLN A 12 16.37 -3.65 17.07
CA GLN A 12 16.27 -4.55 18.24
C GLN A 12 14.89 -4.51 18.92
N ALA A 13 14.24 -3.34 18.93
CA ALA A 13 12.92 -3.17 19.52
C ALA A 13 11.78 -3.81 18.70
N MET A 14 12.03 -4.12 17.42
CA MET A 14 11.04 -4.66 16.48
C MET A 14 11.35 -6.08 16.02
N LEU A 15 12.43 -6.70 16.53
CA LEU A 15 12.90 -8.02 16.13
C LEU A 15 13.02 -8.99 17.31
N LYS A 16 12.85 -10.28 17.00
CA LYS A 16 13.01 -11.38 17.97
C LYS A 16 14.41 -11.36 18.61
N ASN A 17 14.48 -11.64 19.91
CA ASN A 17 15.72 -11.84 20.67
C ASN A 17 16.74 -10.70 20.54
N ASN A 18 16.30 -9.44 20.45
CA ASN A 18 17.17 -8.27 20.26
C ASN A 18 18.12 -8.41 19.05
N LYS A 19 17.66 -9.10 18.00
CA LYS A 19 18.40 -9.16 16.73
C LYS A 19 18.54 -7.76 16.15
N LYS A 20 19.67 -7.53 15.48
CA LYS A 20 19.97 -6.28 14.77
C LYS A 20 19.79 -6.40 13.26
N THR A 21 19.49 -7.62 12.79
CA THR A 21 19.38 -7.92 11.37
C THR A 21 17.92 -8.25 11.05
N MET A 22 17.30 -7.41 10.23
CA MET A 22 15.97 -7.67 9.67
C MET A 22 16.14 -8.28 8.27
N GLN A 23 15.41 -9.36 8.00
CA GLN A 23 15.41 -10.05 6.72
C GLN A 23 14.02 -10.00 6.13
N ILE A 24 13.87 -9.46 4.93
CA ILE A 24 12.59 -9.35 4.23
C ILE A 24 12.68 -10.15 2.93
N PHE A 25 11.73 -11.05 2.74
CA PHE A 25 11.50 -11.74 1.48
C PHE A 25 10.30 -11.12 0.78
N GLY A 26 10.45 -10.79 -0.50
CA GLY A 26 9.41 -10.16 -1.31
C GLY A 26 9.15 -10.86 -2.63
N VAL A 27 7.90 -10.92 -3.04
CA VAL A 27 7.47 -11.33 -4.37
C VAL A 27 6.49 -10.30 -4.93
N ASN A 28 6.68 -9.97 -6.21
CA ASN A 28 5.81 -9.07 -6.96
C ASN A 28 5.38 -9.80 -8.23
N LEU A 29 4.11 -9.66 -8.58
CA LEU A 29 3.46 -10.32 -9.71
C LEU A 29 2.55 -9.28 -10.36
N ALA A 30 2.53 -9.25 -11.68
CA ALA A 30 1.59 -8.44 -12.43
C ALA A 30 1.15 -9.19 -13.67
N TYR A 31 -0.13 -9.06 -14.01
CA TYR A 31 -0.72 -9.63 -15.20
C TYR A 31 -1.60 -8.60 -15.89
N ARG A 32 -1.44 -8.48 -17.21
CA ARG A 32 -2.23 -7.60 -18.05
C ARG A 32 -3.16 -8.46 -18.90
N PHE A 33 -4.46 -8.34 -18.68
CA PHE A 33 -5.45 -9.11 -19.44
C PHE A 33 -5.62 -8.54 -20.84
N ASP A 34 -5.64 -7.20 -20.95
CA ASP A 34 -5.73 -6.47 -22.21
C ASP A 34 -5.14 -5.04 -22.03
N LYS A 35 -5.36 -4.15 -22.99
CA LYS A 35 -4.87 -2.77 -22.93
C LYS A 35 -5.47 -1.92 -21.79
N TYR A 36 -6.55 -2.36 -21.16
CA TYR A 36 -7.29 -1.64 -20.13
C TYR A 36 -7.30 -2.35 -18.76
N ASN A 37 -7.19 -3.67 -18.70
CA ASN A 37 -7.40 -4.43 -17.47
C ASN A 37 -6.09 -5.03 -16.94
N PHE A 38 -5.72 -4.65 -15.72
CA PHE A 38 -4.45 -5.00 -15.10
C PHE A 38 -4.67 -5.50 -13.68
N LEU A 39 -3.94 -6.54 -13.29
CA LEU A 39 -3.92 -7.07 -11.93
C LEU A 39 -2.48 -7.10 -11.45
N SER A 40 -2.21 -6.45 -10.32
CA SER A 40 -0.90 -6.43 -9.69
C SER A 40 -0.99 -6.94 -8.25
N GLY A 41 0.07 -7.55 -7.78
CA GLY A 41 0.18 -8.10 -6.44
C GLY A 41 1.61 -8.02 -5.92
N ALA A 42 1.75 -7.66 -4.65
CA ALA A 42 3.00 -7.70 -3.94
C ALA A 42 2.80 -8.35 -2.58
N TYR A 43 3.76 -9.17 -2.16
CA TYR A 43 3.79 -9.81 -0.86
C TYR A 43 5.21 -9.70 -0.29
N ALA A 44 5.31 -9.31 0.97
CA ALA A 44 6.54 -9.22 1.72
C ALA A 44 6.40 -9.90 3.08
N TYR A 45 7.46 -10.56 3.54
CA TYR A 45 7.49 -11.31 4.79
C TYR A 45 8.81 -11.12 5.53
N SER A 46 8.75 -10.92 6.84
CA SER A 46 9.92 -10.78 7.70
C SER A 46 9.89 -11.80 8.86
N LYS A 47 10.72 -12.84 8.78
CA LYS A 47 10.72 -13.96 9.76
C LYS A 47 10.98 -13.53 11.20
N ASP A 48 11.85 -12.54 11.34
CA ASP A 48 12.35 -12.08 12.64
C ASP A 48 11.58 -10.89 13.18
N PHE A 49 10.58 -10.37 12.46
CA PHE A 49 9.73 -9.30 12.94
C PHE A 49 8.90 -9.74 14.15
N GLN A 50 8.96 -8.96 15.22
CA GLN A 50 8.18 -9.14 16.43
C GLN A 50 8.03 -7.78 17.12
N TRP A 51 7.00 -7.04 16.75
CA TRP A 51 6.60 -5.81 17.40
C TRP A 51 5.15 -5.90 17.87
N GLY A 52 4.96 -6.24 19.15
CA GLY A 52 3.66 -6.54 19.72
C GLY A 52 2.86 -7.56 18.92
N ASN A 53 1.61 -7.23 18.58
CA ASN A 53 0.69 -8.07 17.80
C ASN A 53 0.67 -7.72 16.30
N MET A 54 1.63 -6.94 15.81
CA MET A 54 1.66 -6.50 14.42
C MET A 54 2.04 -7.65 13.50
N PRO A 55 1.34 -7.85 12.36
CA PRO A 55 1.67 -8.92 11.42
C PRO A 55 3.09 -8.79 10.87
N ASP A 56 3.75 -9.92 10.72
CA ASP A 56 5.08 -10.08 10.13
C ASP A 56 5.08 -10.10 8.59
N LYS A 57 3.89 -9.96 7.99
CA LYS A 57 3.65 -9.97 6.55
C LYS A 57 2.90 -8.74 6.08
N SER A 58 3.33 -8.20 4.95
CA SER A 58 2.71 -7.09 4.24
C SER A 58 2.32 -7.56 2.85
N TYR A 59 1.17 -7.13 2.35
CA TYR A 59 0.73 -7.50 1.02
C TYR A 59 -0.26 -6.50 0.44
N GLN A 60 -0.28 -6.45 -0.88
CA GLN A 60 -1.23 -5.66 -1.64
C GLN A 60 -1.62 -6.43 -2.89
N ILE A 61 -2.89 -6.34 -3.24
CA ILE A 61 -3.42 -6.78 -4.52
C ILE A 61 -4.26 -5.64 -5.08
N ALA A 62 -4.02 -5.25 -6.32
CA ALA A 62 -4.71 -4.15 -6.97
C ALA A 62 -5.20 -4.58 -8.35
N TYR A 63 -6.45 -4.29 -8.63
CA TYR A 63 -7.03 -4.37 -9.95
C TYR A 63 -7.23 -2.96 -10.49
N GLU A 64 -6.72 -2.70 -11.68
CA GLU A 64 -6.66 -1.37 -12.30
C GLU A 64 -7.32 -1.41 -13.68
N TYR A 65 -8.11 -0.38 -13.97
CA TYR A 65 -8.78 -0.16 -15.24
C TYR A 65 -8.30 1.14 -15.91
N LYS A 66 -7.75 1.00 -17.12
CA LYS A 66 -7.35 2.01 -18.11
C LYS A 66 -6.33 3.08 -17.66
N GLY A 67 -6.52 3.70 -16.50
CA GLY A 67 -5.82 4.92 -16.11
C GLY A 67 -6.38 6.16 -16.83
N ALA A 68 -6.10 7.35 -16.30
CA ALA A 68 -6.37 8.62 -16.99
C ALA A 68 -5.14 9.03 -17.79
N GLU A 69 -5.33 9.34 -19.07
CA GLU A 69 -4.28 9.82 -19.97
C GLU A 69 -4.31 11.36 -19.97
N PRO A 70 -3.24 12.05 -19.54
CA PRO A 70 -3.27 13.51 -19.40
C PRO A 70 -3.59 14.26 -20.69
N GLU A 71 -3.18 13.73 -21.85
CA GLU A 71 -3.39 14.35 -23.16
C GLU A 71 -4.84 14.20 -23.65
N ASP A 72 -5.52 13.13 -23.22
CA ASP A 72 -6.86 12.76 -23.70
C ASP A 72 -7.95 13.28 -22.75
N ARG A 73 -8.59 14.37 -23.14
CA ARG A 73 -9.74 14.92 -22.42
C ARG A 73 -10.85 13.88 -22.29
N GLY A 74 -11.32 13.67 -21.06
CA GLY A 74 -12.37 12.70 -20.74
C GLY A 74 -11.87 11.26 -20.60
N SER A 75 -10.56 11.01 -20.75
CA SER A 75 -9.97 9.74 -20.32
C SER A 75 -10.10 9.58 -18.81
N TRP A 76 -10.25 8.34 -18.38
CA TRP A 76 -10.52 8.02 -16.99
C TRP A 76 -10.03 6.61 -16.67
N GLY A 77 -9.65 6.44 -15.42
CA GLY A 77 -9.30 5.15 -14.87
C GLY A 77 -9.88 4.98 -13.48
N ALA A 78 -9.91 3.73 -13.03
CA ALA A 78 -10.28 3.41 -11.68
C ALA A 78 -9.50 2.18 -11.21
N TYR A 79 -9.36 2.04 -9.90
CA TYR A 79 -8.76 0.87 -9.31
C TYR A 79 -9.42 0.51 -7.99
N VAL A 80 -9.30 -0.77 -7.64
CA VAL A 80 -9.61 -1.29 -6.32
C VAL A 80 -8.42 -2.10 -5.84
N ALA A 81 -8.02 -1.88 -4.60
CA ALA A 81 -6.94 -2.61 -3.97
C ALA A 81 -7.33 -3.10 -2.60
N TYR A 82 -6.83 -4.27 -2.23
CA TYR A 82 -6.78 -4.70 -0.84
C TYR A 82 -5.33 -4.64 -0.37
N ARG A 83 -5.08 -3.88 0.69
CA ARG A 83 -3.73 -3.64 1.22
C ARG A 83 -3.69 -4.01 2.69
N GLN A 84 -2.63 -4.69 3.11
CA GLN A 84 -2.20 -4.81 4.50
C GLN A 84 -0.76 -4.32 4.56
N ILE A 85 -0.56 -3.19 5.22
CA ILE A 85 0.74 -2.55 5.37
C ILE A 85 1.21 -2.80 6.80
N ALA A 86 2.16 -3.73 6.97
CA ALA A 86 2.61 -4.18 8.28
C ALA A 86 4.15 -4.31 8.34
N GLY A 87 4.68 -5.03 9.33
CA GLY A 87 6.11 -5.03 9.69
C GLY A 87 7.12 -5.39 8.60
N ALA A 88 6.69 -6.05 7.51
CA ALA A 88 7.53 -6.32 6.35
C ALA A 88 7.59 -5.16 5.32
N SER A 89 6.87 -4.06 5.58
CA SER A 89 6.92 -2.80 4.85
C SER A 89 7.41 -1.72 5.81
N PHE A 90 8.73 -1.57 5.92
CA PHE A 90 9.35 -0.49 6.67
C PHE A 90 9.22 0.81 5.87
N GLU A 91 8.62 1.85 6.46
CA GLU A 91 8.32 3.15 5.82
C GLU A 91 7.58 3.06 4.47
N PRO A 92 6.30 2.65 4.48
CA PRO A 92 5.51 2.52 3.26
C PRO A 92 5.12 3.89 2.69
N THR A 93 5.59 4.21 1.48
CA THR A 93 5.27 5.45 0.75
C THR A 93 3.93 5.36 0.02
N THR A 94 2.82 5.26 0.76
CA THR A 94 1.48 5.16 0.15
C THR A 94 0.62 6.38 0.45
N ASP A 95 0.10 6.99 -0.61
CA ASP A 95 -0.74 8.19 -0.50
C ASP A 95 -2.16 7.87 0.02
N GLY A 96 -2.66 6.66 -0.22
CA GLY A 96 -4.01 6.21 0.11
C GLY A 96 -4.10 5.44 1.43
N ALA A 97 -3.53 4.24 1.48
CA ALA A 97 -3.53 3.40 2.67
C ALA A 97 -2.54 3.88 3.73
N MET A 98 -2.99 3.89 4.97
CA MET A 98 -2.17 4.34 6.11
C MET A 98 -1.15 3.25 6.48
N GLU A 99 0.05 3.67 6.89
CA GLU A 99 1.01 2.76 7.52
C GLU A 99 0.34 2.02 8.69
N GLY A 100 0.60 0.73 8.81
CA GLY A 100 -0.01 -0.08 9.85
C GLY A 100 -1.51 -0.31 9.67
N ALA A 101 -2.10 -0.08 8.49
CA ALA A 101 -3.50 -0.39 8.25
C ALA A 101 -3.69 -1.61 7.35
N ARG A 102 -4.86 -2.26 7.49
CA ARG A 102 -5.35 -3.28 6.54
C ARG A 102 -6.75 -2.93 6.05
N GLY A 103 -7.01 -2.99 4.76
CA GLY A 103 -8.31 -2.59 4.25
C GLY A 103 -8.42 -2.55 2.74
N VAL A 104 -9.55 -2.02 2.29
CA VAL A 104 -9.86 -1.79 0.88
C VAL A 104 -9.59 -0.33 0.56
N GLU A 105 -8.95 -0.11 -0.57
CA GLU A 105 -8.76 1.18 -1.20
C GLU A 105 -9.46 1.17 -2.55
N ILE A 106 -10.20 2.23 -2.85
CA ILE A 106 -10.73 2.49 -4.19
C ILE A 106 -10.20 3.84 -4.64
N GLY A 107 -9.90 3.97 -5.93
CA GLY A 107 -9.52 5.24 -6.49
C GLY A 107 -9.97 5.38 -7.93
N ALA A 108 -10.09 6.62 -8.36
CA ALA A 108 -10.43 6.97 -9.73
C ALA A 108 -9.69 8.24 -10.14
N ASP A 109 -9.35 8.29 -11.42
CA ASP A 109 -8.64 9.38 -12.06
C ASP A 109 -9.44 9.83 -13.30
N TYR A 110 -9.49 11.14 -13.54
CA TYR A 110 -10.22 11.74 -14.65
C TYR A 110 -9.49 12.94 -15.24
N THR A 111 -9.21 12.92 -16.54
CA THR A 111 -8.61 14.04 -17.27
C THR A 111 -9.71 15.06 -17.64
N LEU A 112 -9.80 16.14 -16.86
CA LEU A 112 -10.83 17.18 -17.04
C LEU A 112 -10.58 18.03 -18.28
N LEU A 113 -9.33 18.41 -18.47
CA LEU A 113 -8.79 19.17 -19.60
C LEU A 113 -7.46 18.53 -20.00
N PRO A 114 -6.98 18.72 -21.24
CA PRO A 114 -5.63 18.32 -21.59
C PRO A 114 -4.64 18.85 -20.54
N ASN A 115 -3.80 17.95 -20.04
CA ASN A 115 -2.81 18.16 -18.99
C ASN A 115 -3.36 18.48 -17.59
N VAL A 116 -4.65 18.27 -17.32
CA VAL A 116 -5.25 18.45 -15.99
C VAL A 116 -5.98 17.19 -15.56
N VAL A 117 -5.36 16.44 -14.64
CA VAL A 117 -5.91 15.19 -14.11
C VAL A 117 -6.41 15.39 -12.69
N LEU A 118 -7.63 14.94 -12.42
CA LEU A 118 -8.24 14.87 -11.11
C LEU A 118 -8.14 13.45 -10.58
N SER A 119 -7.71 13.29 -9.33
CA SER A 119 -7.62 12.00 -8.65
C SER A 119 -8.39 12.03 -7.35
N ALA A 120 -9.15 10.98 -7.08
CA ALA A 120 -9.80 10.76 -5.79
C ALA A 120 -9.55 9.32 -5.31
N LYS A 121 -9.23 9.16 -4.04
CA LYS A 121 -8.94 7.86 -3.41
C LYS A 121 -9.63 7.78 -2.06
N TYR A 122 -10.25 6.65 -1.78
CA TYR A 122 -10.87 6.36 -0.48
C TYR A 122 -10.38 5.03 0.06
N PHE A 123 -9.87 5.05 1.28
CA PHE A 123 -9.46 3.88 2.04
C PHE A 123 -10.42 3.63 3.19
N ARG A 124 -10.77 2.36 3.41
CA ARG A 124 -11.50 1.91 4.60
C ARG A 124 -10.94 0.57 5.07
N GLY A 125 -10.65 0.50 6.36
CA GLY A 125 -9.99 -0.65 6.92
C GLY A 125 -9.90 -0.63 8.44
N LYS A 126 -8.89 -1.34 8.92
CA LYS A 126 -8.54 -1.45 10.32
C LYS A 126 -7.13 -0.96 10.58
N ASP A 127 -6.95 -0.19 11.64
CA ASP A 127 -5.65 0.17 12.22
C ASP A 127 -5.07 -1.02 12.99
N LEU A 128 -3.91 -1.51 12.56
CA LEU A 128 -3.20 -2.61 13.21
C LEU A 128 -2.49 -2.13 14.49
N TYR A 129 -2.21 -0.83 14.62
CA TYR A 129 -1.68 -0.25 15.86
C TYR A 129 -2.71 -0.20 16.98
N ALA A 130 -4.01 -0.19 16.68
CA ALA A 130 -5.05 -0.25 17.72
C ALA A 130 -4.89 -1.50 18.60
N ARG A 131 -4.58 -2.65 17.99
CA ARG A 131 -4.29 -3.91 18.70
C ARG A 131 -3.03 -3.86 19.54
N TYR A 132 -2.02 -3.11 19.09
CA TYR A 132 -0.79 -2.89 19.86
C TYR A 132 -1.07 -2.01 21.09
N ARG A 133 -1.92 -0.99 20.93
CA ARG A 133 -2.32 -0.06 21.99
C ARG A 133 -3.39 -0.61 22.94
N GLY A 134 -3.86 -1.84 22.73
CA GLY A 134 -4.93 -2.44 23.53
C GLY A 134 -6.30 -1.75 23.34
N SER A 135 -6.52 -1.11 22.20
CA SER A 135 -7.77 -0.41 21.88
C SER A 135 -8.69 -1.29 21.02
N ASP A 136 -9.98 -1.29 21.37
CA ASP A 136 -11.05 -1.90 20.56
C ASP A 136 -11.51 -1.00 19.40
N GLU A 137 -11.08 0.26 19.38
CA GLU A 137 -11.33 1.20 18.28
C GLU A 137 -10.31 1.00 17.16
N ASP A 138 -10.54 -0.03 16.34
CA ASP A 138 -9.63 -0.38 15.24
C ASP A 138 -10.05 0.18 13.88
N ARG A 139 -11.07 1.03 13.78
CA ARG A 139 -11.56 1.53 12.48
C ARG A 139 -10.65 2.61 11.91
N ALA A 140 -10.22 2.45 10.65
CA ALA A 140 -9.45 3.44 9.92
C ALA A 140 -10.12 3.77 8.58
N SER A 141 -10.13 5.06 8.22
CA SER A 141 -10.61 5.52 6.92
C SER A 141 -9.90 6.81 6.51
N LYS A 142 -9.66 6.98 5.21
CA LYS A 142 -9.02 8.19 4.66
C LYS A 142 -9.65 8.51 3.30
N LEU A 143 -9.97 9.78 3.09
CA LEU A 143 -10.32 10.33 1.78
C LEU A 143 -9.18 11.24 1.33
N PHE A 144 -8.78 11.08 0.07
CA PHE A 144 -7.70 11.84 -0.54
C PHE A 144 -8.16 12.34 -1.91
N GLY A 145 -7.83 13.59 -2.23
CA GLY A 145 -8.06 14.19 -3.53
C GLY A 145 -6.80 14.91 -4.00
N ARG A 146 -6.55 14.90 -5.31
CA ARG A 146 -5.43 15.60 -5.93
C ARG A 146 -5.84 16.17 -7.29
N VAL A 147 -5.21 17.29 -7.65
CA VAL A 147 -5.21 17.84 -9.01
C VAL A 147 -3.78 17.89 -9.48
N GLU A 148 -3.49 17.32 -10.63
CA GLU A 148 -2.15 17.29 -11.24
C GLU A 148 -2.18 18.06 -12.56
N PHE A 149 -1.22 18.98 -12.71
CA PHE A 149 -1.01 19.78 -13.92
C PHE A 149 0.27 19.31 -14.62
N PHE A 150 0.15 18.92 -15.88
CA PHE A 150 1.26 18.47 -16.72
C PHE A 150 1.65 19.60 -17.70
N PHE A 151 2.91 19.69 -18.11
CA PHE A 151 3.42 20.74 -18.99
C PHE A 151 4.50 20.23 -19.93
#